data_AF-A0A2A3MNP8-F1
#
_entry.id   AF-A0A2A3MNP8-F1
#
_cell.length_a   1.000
_cell.length_b   1.000
_cell.length_c   1.000
_cell.angle_alpha   90.00
_cell.angle_beta   90.00
_cell.angle_gamma   90.00
#
_symmetry.space_group_name_H-M   'P 1'
#
loop_
_entity.id
_entity.type
_entity.pdbx_description
1 polymer ?
#
loop_
_entity_poly.entity_id
_entity_poly.type
_entity_poly.pdbx_seq_one_letter_code
_entity_poly.pdbx_strand_id
1 'polypeptide(L)'
;TGALDSHSGEEVMAILHQLRDRGHTVIIVTHDPQVAAQAERVIEIRDGEIVRNPPAIEKVNVTGGTEPVVNTVSGWRQFVSGFNEALTMAWRALAANKMRTLLTMLGIIIGIASVVSIVVVGDAAKQMVLADIRSIG
;
A
#
# COMPACT_ATOMS: atom_id res chain seq x y z
N THR A 1 2.72 1.35 23.44
CA THR A 1 3.47 0.36 22.64
C THR A 1 4.91 0.83 22.53
N GLY A 2 5.78 0.23 23.35
CA GLY A 2 7.18 0.61 23.52
C GLY A 2 8.08 0.11 22.39
N ALA A 3 7.87 0.62 21.18
CA ALA A 3 8.75 0.36 20.04
C ALA A 3 9.94 1.33 19.96
N LEU A 4 9.93 2.42 20.73
CA LEU A 4 11.00 3.41 20.84
C LEU A 4 11.49 3.47 22.29
N ASP A 5 12.80 3.54 22.45
CA ASP A 5 13.44 3.90 23.72
C ASP A 5 13.26 5.41 24.02
N SER A 6 13.55 5.83 25.26
CA SER A 6 13.33 7.21 25.72
C SER A 6 14.10 8.26 24.90
N HIS A 7 15.28 7.91 24.38
CA HIS A 7 16.08 8.83 23.58
C HIS A 7 15.49 8.99 22.18
N SER A 8 15.15 7.88 21.52
CA SER A 8 14.43 7.90 20.24
C SER A 8 13.08 8.62 20.34
N GLY A 9 12.38 8.49 21.47
CA GLY A 9 11.11 9.16 21.73
C GLY A 9 11.24 10.69 21.78
N GLU A 10 12.30 11.21 22.39
CA GLU A 10 12.58 12.64 22.48
C GLU A 10 12.92 13.23 21.10
N GLU A 11 13.67 12.51 20.26
CA GLU A 11 13.96 12.91 18.88
C GLU A 11 12.68 13.01 18.04
N VAL A 12 11.78 12.02 18.16
CA VAL A 12 10.49 12.05 17.45
C VAL A 12 9.65 13.23 17.93
N MET A 13 9.58 13.48 19.23
CA MET A 13 8.85 14.64 19.77
C MET A 13 9.41 15.96 19.28
N ALA A 14 10.74 16.10 19.15
CA ALA A 14 11.37 17.28 18.59
C ALA A 14 10.94 17.52 17.12
N ILE A 15 10.85 16.47 16.30
CA ILE A 15 10.37 16.58 14.91
C ILE A 15 8.90 17.01 14.88
N LEU A 16 8.06 16.42 15.74
CA LEU A 16 6.64 16.75 15.80
C LEU A 16 6.40 18.20 16.24
N HIS A 17 7.20 18.71 17.17
CA HIS A 17 7.18 20.13 17.52
C HIS A 17 7.59 21.02 16.35
N GLN A 18 8.64 20.68 15.60
CA GLN A 18 9.05 21.43 14.42
C GLN A 18 7.97 21.46 13.33
N LEU A 19 7.26 20.33 13.11
CA LEU A 19 6.15 20.27 12.15
C LEU A 19 4.99 21.17 12.59
N ARG A 20 4.62 21.12 13.88
CA ARG A 20 3.62 22.01 14.47
C ARG A 20 4.02 23.49 14.28
N ASP A 21 5.28 23.83 14.53
CA ASP A 21 5.77 25.21 14.42
C ASP A 21 5.77 25.71 12.97
N ARG A 22 5.78 24.80 11.99
CA ARG A 22 5.58 25.10 10.56
C ARG A 22 4.11 25.23 10.17
N GLY A 23 3.17 25.13 11.12
CA GLY A 23 1.74 25.27 10.90
C GLY A 23 1.00 23.95 10.64
N HIS A 24 1.65 22.79 10.74
CA HIS A 24 0.95 21.51 10.62
C HIS A 24 0.13 21.20 11.88
N THR A 25 -1.07 20.65 11.68
CA THR A 25 -1.85 20.11 12.80
C THR A 25 -1.34 18.71 13.14
N VAL A 26 -0.86 18.52 14.37
CA VAL A 26 -0.33 17.24 14.85
C VAL A 26 -1.25 16.67 15.91
N ILE A 27 -1.69 15.42 15.72
CA ILE A 27 -2.51 14.65 16.68
C ILE A 27 -1.71 13.42 17.08
N ILE A 28 -1.46 13.25 18.38
CA ILE A 28 -0.69 12.13 18.92
C ILE A 28 -1.58 11.36 19.89
N VAL A 29 -1.65 10.04 19.71
CA VAL A 29 -2.30 9.13 20.67
C VAL A 29 -1.21 8.52 21.52
N THR A 30 -1.21 8.82 22.82
CA THR A 30 -0.24 8.27 23.78
C THR A 30 -0.92 7.85 25.07
N HIS A 31 -0.30 6.90 25.75
CA HIS A 31 -0.64 6.49 27.12
C HIS A 31 0.39 7.03 28.13
N ASP A 32 1.45 7.69 27.66
CA ASP A 32 2.49 8.29 28.50
C ASP A 32 2.11 9.72 28.91
N PRO A 33 1.94 10.01 30.21
CA PRO A 33 1.65 11.34 30.71
C PRO A 33 2.73 12.38 30.35
N GLN A 34 4.00 12.00 30.26
CA GLN A 34 5.10 12.91 29.95
C GLN A 34 5.03 13.41 28.51
N VAL A 35 4.64 12.53 27.57
CA VAL A 35 4.41 12.90 26.17
C VAL A 35 3.15 13.75 26.05
N ALA A 36 2.07 13.37 26.74
CA ALA A 36 0.82 14.14 26.73
C ALA A 36 1.01 15.57 27.29
N ALA A 37 1.85 15.74 28.32
CA ALA A 37 2.14 17.04 28.93
C ALA A 37 2.84 18.03 27.99
N GLN A 38 3.52 17.54 26.94
CA GLN A 38 4.17 18.38 25.92
C GLN A 38 3.18 18.91 24.87
N ALA A 39 1.97 18.34 24.79
CA ALA A 39 0.93 18.77 23.86
C ALA A 39 0.18 20.01 24.39
N GLU A 40 -0.27 20.87 23.47
CA GLU A 40 -1.02 22.09 23.82
C GLU A 40 -2.45 21.80 24.27
N ARG A 41 -3.00 20.67 23.82
CA ARG A 41 -4.34 20.22 24.16
C ARG A 41 -4.31 18.71 24.40
N VAL A 42 -4.77 18.30 25.58
CA VAL A 42 -4.88 16.90 25.97
C VAL A 42 -6.35 16.54 26.04
N ILE A 43 -6.77 15.60 25.20
CA ILE A 43 -8.12 15.03 25.18
C ILE A 43 -8.03 13.62 25.77
N GLU A 44 -8.83 13.33 26.78
CA GLU A 44 -8.87 12.00 27.40
C GLU A 44 -10.10 11.24 26.91
N ILE A 45 -9.87 10.03 26.40
CA ILE A 45 -10.90 9.13 25.90
C ILE A 45 -10.90 7.88 26.77
N ARG A 46 -12.08 7.43 27.19
CA ARG A 46 -12.27 6.21 27.97
C ARG A 46 -13.55 5.51 27.50
N ASP A 47 -13.47 4.20 27.30
CA ASP A 47 -14.62 3.36 26.92
C ASP A 47 -15.37 3.88 25.66
N GLY A 48 -14.66 4.52 24.73
CA GLY A 48 -15.21 5.09 23.51
C GLY A 48 -15.82 6.49 23.66
N GLU A 49 -15.83 7.04 24.88
CA GLU A 49 -16.36 8.37 25.19
C GLU A 49 -15.24 9.35 25.55
N ILE A 50 -15.46 10.64 25.23
CA ILE A 50 -14.53 11.72 25.59
C ILE A 50 -14.84 12.15 27.02
N VAL A 51 -13.95 11.85 27.95
CA VAL A 51 -14.12 12.18 29.38
C VAL A 51 -13.60 13.59 29.68
N ARG A 52 -12.56 14.03 28.98
CA ARG A 52 -11.97 15.37 29.17
C ARG A 52 -11.66 16.00 27.83
N ASN A 53 -12.20 17.21 27.63
CA ASN A 53 -11.98 18.00 26.43
C ASN A 53 -11.82 19.49 26.78
N PRO A 54 -10.59 19.96 27.07
CA PRO A 54 -10.36 21.38 27.28
C PRO A 54 -10.65 22.16 25.99
N PRO A 55 -11.15 23.41 26.10
CA PRO A 55 -11.41 24.26 24.95
C PRO A 55 -10.14 24.45 24.13
N ALA A 56 -10.28 24.62 22.82
CA ALA A 56 -9.14 24.92 21.97
C ALA A 56 -8.50 26.22 22.45
N ILE A 57 -7.19 26.21 22.70
CA ILE A 57 -6.43 27.43 22.92
C ILE A 57 -6.43 28.16 21.58
N GLU A 58 -7.12 29.29 21.52
CA GLU A 58 -7.27 30.08 20.29
C GLU A 58 -5.93 30.76 19.99
N LYS A 59 -5.01 30.00 19.37
CA LYS A 59 -3.84 30.59 18.72
C LYS A 59 -4.29 31.13 17.38
N VAL A 60 -4.62 32.42 17.37
CA VAL A 60 -4.95 33.18 16.16
C VAL A 60 -3.69 33.28 15.28
N ASN A 61 -3.38 32.22 14.53
CA ASN A 61 -2.44 32.28 13.43
C ASN A 61 -3.17 32.89 12.21
N VAL A 62 -3.15 34.23 12.11
CA VAL A 62 -3.67 34.97 10.94
C VAL A 62 -2.83 34.75 9.68
N THR A 63 -1.70 34.05 9.77
CA THR A 63 -0.94 33.70 8.56
C THR A 63 -1.58 32.48 7.93
N GLY A 64 -2.61 32.73 7.11
CA GLY A 64 -3.24 31.74 6.25
C GLY A 64 -2.17 30.94 5.53
N GLY A 65 -1.95 29.71 6.01
CA GLY A 65 -1.16 28.73 5.31
C GLY A 65 -1.83 28.51 3.97
N THR A 66 -1.17 28.95 2.90
CA THR A 66 -1.45 28.54 1.53
C THR A 66 -1.17 27.04 1.47
N GLU A 67 -2.08 26.22 2.03
CA GLU A 67 -2.06 24.78 1.83
C GLU A 67 -2.07 24.57 0.31
N PRO A 68 -1.12 23.80 -0.24
CA PRO A 68 -1.14 23.48 -1.66
C PRO A 68 -2.42 22.66 -1.85
N VAL A 69 -3.46 23.31 -2.39
CA VAL A 69 -4.63 22.64 -2.91
C VAL A 69 -4.09 21.50 -3.76
N VAL A 70 -4.28 20.27 -3.30
CA VAL A 70 -3.80 19.08 -3.98
C VAL A 70 -4.55 19.04 -5.29
N ASN A 71 -3.97 19.66 -6.32
CA ASN A 71 -4.48 19.67 -7.66
C ASN A 71 -4.47 18.21 -8.10
N THR A 72 -5.66 17.61 -8.08
CA THR A 72 -5.91 16.30 -8.63
C THR A 72 -5.60 16.40 -10.11
N VAL A 73 -4.41 15.91 -10.47
CA VAL A 73 -3.94 15.85 -11.85
C VAL A 73 -4.98 15.07 -12.67
N SER A 74 -5.20 15.47 -13.92
CA SER A 74 -6.29 14.93 -14.75
C SER A 74 -6.32 13.39 -14.76
N GLY A 75 -7.52 12.84 -14.61
CA GLY A 75 -7.76 11.43 -14.28
C GLY A 75 -7.10 10.40 -15.21
N TRP A 76 -6.79 10.75 -16.46
CA TRP A 76 -6.09 9.85 -17.38
C TRP A 76 -4.61 9.66 -17.02
N ARG A 77 -3.91 10.75 -16.65
CA ARG A 77 -2.49 10.70 -16.29
C ARG A 77 -2.28 10.02 -14.93
N GLN A 78 -3.22 10.22 -14.00
CA GLN A 78 -3.23 9.55 -12.69
C GLN A 78 -3.46 8.03 -12.82
N PHE A 79 -4.32 7.60 -13.76
CA PHE A 79 -4.53 6.18 -14.02
C PHE A 79 -3.27 5.49 -14.56
N VAL A 80 -2.59 6.11 -15.54
CA VAL A 80 -1.36 5.57 -16.13
C VAL A 80 -0.22 5.53 -15.10
N SER A 81 -0.06 6.56 -14.26
CA SER A 81 0.98 6.55 -13.22
C SER A 81 0.73 5.50 -12.15
N GLY A 82 -0.52 5.32 -11.72
CA GLY A 82 -0.90 4.29 -10.74
C GLY A 82 -0.64 2.87 -11.24
N PHE A 83 -0.86 2.58 -12.52
CA PHE A 83 -0.57 1.27 -13.10
C PHE A 83 0.94 0.94 -13.08
N ASN A 84 1.79 1.91 -13.44
CA ASN A 84 3.24 1.70 -13.45
C ASN A 84 3.81 1.47 -12.04
N GLU A 85 3.29 2.19 -11.04
CA GLU A 85 3.66 2.02 -9.65
C GLU A 85 3.21 0.66 -9.09
N ALA A 86 1.97 0.26 -9.41
CA ALA A 86 1.45 -1.05 -9.04
C ALA A 86 2.27 -2.20 -9.64
N LEU A 87 2.67 -2.10 -10.91
CA LEU A 87 3.54 -3.10 -11.56
C LEU A 87 4.91 -3.20 -10.87
N THR A 88 5.49 -2.05 -10.50
CA THR A 88 6.78 -2.00 -9.81
C THR A 88 6.69 -2.63 -8.42
N MET A 89 5.64 -2.34 -7.66
CA MET A 89 5.38 -2.98 -6.36
C MET A 89 5.15 -4.49 -6.50
N ALA A 90 4.36 -4.90 -7.49
CA ALA A 90 4.10 -6.31 -7.78
C ALA A 90 5.40 -7.07 -8.12
N TRP A 91 6.25 -6.52 -8.98
CA TRP A 91 7.54 -7.13 -9.33
C TRP A 91 8.44 -7.29 -8.11
N ARG A 92 8.55 -6.25 -7.28
CA ARG A 92 9.32 -6.31 -6.01
C ARG A 92 8.77 -7.38 -5.07
N ALA A 93 7.45 -7.49 -4.95
CA ALA A 93 6.80 -8.49 -4.11
C ALA A 93 7.03 -9.93 -4.62
N LEU A 94 6.93 -10.16 -5.93
CA LEU A 94 7.19 -11.46 -6.56
C LEU A 94 8.66 -11.87 -6.39
N ALA A 95 9.59 -10.91 -6.51
CA ALA A 95 11.01 -11.13 -6.32
C ALA A 95 11.40 -11.42 -4.85
N ALA A 96 10.66 -10.88 -3.88
CA ALA A 96 10.85 -11.17 -2.47
C ALA A 96 10.43 -12.60 -2.10
N ASN A 97 9.32 -13.10 -2.68
CA ASN A 97 8.75 -14.41 -2.35
C ASN A 97 9.09 -15.51 -3.38
N LYS A 98 10.39 -15.68 -3.67
CA LYS A 98 10.91 -16.56 -4.75
C LYS A 98 10.31 -17.97 -4.75
N MET A 99 10.30 -18.65 -3.60
CA MET A 99 9.85 -20.06 -3.54
C MET A 99 8.37 -20.21 -3.89
N ARG A 100 7.52 -19.31 -3.37
CA ARG A 100 6.07 -19.34 -3.63
C ARG A 100 5.76 -18.96 -5.08
N THR A 101 6.41 -17.91 -5.59
CA THR A 101 6.25 -17.47 -6.98
C THR A 101 6.66 -18.57 -7.96
N LEU A 102 7.80 -19.23 -7.73
CA LEU A 102 8.28 -20.31 -8.62
C LEU A 102 7.35 -21.52 -8.62
N LEU A 103 6.89 -21.98 -7.45
CA LEU A 103 6.02 -23.16 -7.35
C LEU A 103 4.66 -22.92 -8.03
N THR A 104 4.09 -21.73 -7.86
CA THR A 104 2.82 -21.36 -8.50
C THR A 104 2.96 -21.21 -10.01
N MET A 105 4.04 -20.57 -10.49
CA MET A 105 4.34 -20.48 -11.92
C MET A 105 4.57 -21.85 -12.55
N LEU A 106 5.30 -22.75 -11.87
CA LEU A 106 5.57 -24.09 -12.37
C LEU A 106 4.29 -24.89 -12.59
N GLY A 107 3.34 -24.82 -11.64
CA GLY A 107 2.04 -25.48 -11.78
C GLY A 107 1.25 -24.97 -12.99
N ILE A 108 1.24 -23.66 -13.21
CA ILE A 108 0.59 -23.04 -14.38
C ILE A 108 1.28 -23.47 -15.68
N ILE A 109 2.61 -23.47 -15.72
CA ILE A 109 3.40 -23.87 -16.90
C ILE A 109 3.11 -25.33 -17.28
N ILE A 110 3.16 -26.24 -16.31
CA ILE A 110 2.89 -27.67 -16.55
C ILE A 110 1.44 -27.87 -17.02
N GLY A 111 0.48 -27.19 -16.40
CA GLY A 111 -0.94 -27.26 -16.77
C GLY A 111 -1.18 -26.81 -18.22
N ILE A 112 -0.65 -25.64 -18.60
CA ILE A 112 -0.80 -25.11 -19.96
C ILE A 112 -0.08 -26.01 -20.97
N ALA A 113 1.15 -26.46 -20.66
CA ALA A 113 1.93 -27.31 -21.57
C ALA A 113 1.24 -28.66 -21.85
N SER A 114 0.61 -29.27 -20.85
CA SER A 114 -0.12 -30.54 -21.00
C SER A 114 -1.33 -30.39 -21.92
N VAL A 115 -2.15 -29.35 -21.72
CA VAL A 115 -3.34 -29.08 -22.54
C VAL A 115 -2.95 -28.75 -23.99
N VAL A 116 -1.90 -27.95 -24.20
CA VAL A 116 -1.44 -27.63 -25.55
C VAL A 116 -0.93 -28.89 -26.26
N SER A 117 -0.16 -29.73 -25.56
CA SER A 117 0.40 -30.96 -26.16
C SER A 117 -0.68 -31.94 -26.59
N ILE A 118 -1.70 -32.18 -25.76
CA ILE A 118 -2.77 -33.12 -26.10
C ILE A 118 -3.62 -32.63 -27.28
N VAL A 119 -3.87 -31.31 -27.37
CA VAL A 119 -4.61 -30.71 -28.50
C VAL A 119 -3.81 -30.83 -29.80
N VAL A 120 -2.53 -30.48 -29.77
CA VAL A 120 -1.66 -30.55 -30.96
C VAL A 120 -1.51 -31.98 -31.46
N VAL A 121 -1.31 -32.95 -30.56
CA VAL A 121 -1.23 -34.38 -30.94
C VAL A 121 -2.57 -34.89 -31.48
N GLY A 122 -3.68 -34.50 -30.86
CA GLY A 122 -5.02 -34.88 -31.31
C GLY A 122 -5.35 -34.36 -32.71
N ASP A 123 -5.05 -33.08 -32.97
CA ASP A 123 -5.25 -32.48 -34.29
C ASP A 123 -4.33 -33.11 -35.34
N ALA A 124 -3.07 -33.39 -35.01
CA ALA A 124 -2.14 -34.06 -35.92
C ALA A 124 -2.60 -35.49 -36.27
N ALA A 125 -3.05 -36.26 -35.28
CA ALA A 125 -3.58 -37.61 -35.50
C ALA A 125 -4.85 -37.57 -36.36
N LYS A 126 -5.76 -36.62 -36.09
CA LYS A 126 -6.97 -36.40 -36.89
C LYS A 126 -6.63 -36.05 -38.33
N GLN A 127 -5.65 -35.18 -38.56
CA GLN A 127 -5.20 -34.82 -39.91
C GLN A 127 -4.57 -35.99 -40.65
N MET A 128 -3.77 -36.82 -39.97
CA MET A 128 -3.13 -38.01 -40.56
C MET A 128 -4.18 -39.03 -41.02
N VAL A 129 -5.15 -39.35 -40.17
CA VAL A 129 -6.25 -40.27 -40.52
C VAL A 129 -7.09 -39.73 -41.68
N LEU A 130 -7.38 -38.43 -41.67
CA LEU A 130 -8.11 -37.80 -42.79
C LEU A 130 -7.29 -37.80 -44.09
N ALA A 131 -5.97 -37.69 -44.01
CA ALA A 131 -5.09 -37.78 -45.17
C ALA A 131 -5.03 -39.21 -45.74
N ASP A 132 -4.96 -40.23 -44.89
CA ASP A 132 -5.00 -41.64 -45.29
C ASP A 132 -6.35 -42.02 -45.91
N ILE A 133 -7.47 -41.54 -45.35
CA ILE A 133 -8.80 -41.79 -45.93
C ILE A 133 -8.92 -41.15 -47.32
N ARG A 134 -8.36 -39.94 -47.50
CA ARG A 134 -8.35 -39.23 -48.80
C ARG A 134 -7.39 -39.83 -49.82
N SER A 135 -6.43 -40.66 -49.42
CA SER A 135 -5.49 -41.30 -50.34
C SER A 135 -5.99 -42.66 -50.84
N ILE A 136 -6.97 -43.26 -50.14
CA ILE A 136 -7.58 -44.55 -50.47
C ILE A 136 -8.85 -44.40 -51.35
N GLY A 137 -9.51 -43.24 -51.32
CA GLY A 137 -10.67 -42.90 -52.17
C GLY A 137 -10.31 -41.91 -53.27
#